data_AF-A0A7W7GAK1-F1
#
_entry.id   AF-A0A7W7GAK1-F1
#
_cell.length_a   1.000
_cell.length_b   1.000
_cell.length_c   1.000
_cell.angle_alpha   90.00
_cell.angle_beta   90.00
_cell.angle_gamma   90.00
#
_symmetry.space_group_name_H-M   'P 1'
#
loop_
_entity.id
_entity.type
_entity.pdbx_description
1 polymer ?
#
loop_
_entity_poly.entity_id
_entity_poly.type
_entity_poly.pdbx_seq_one_letter_code
_entity_poly.pdbx_strand_id
1 'polypeptide(L)'
;MTTDTQVVSLRLLKGFALSVGQRRVSISSSAQRLVAFLALQDSPRARAYVAGTLWPEATVSRANANLRSSLWRAARMGHKVIEASAQELEIGKYISVDVRDAVARAHRLLDISRPCDDILTVHTLTVLSADLLPDWSESDWVLIEQEQYHQLRLHALEAMSERLTAARRHGEAVAAGLAAVRAEPLRESAHRVLVNAHLAAGNRAAAMRQYEQCRTVLRNELGLEPSQALKSLLNSCRRPTATAV
;
A
#
# COMPACT_ATOMS: atom_id res chain seq x y z
N MET A 1 -15.33 25.83 27.97
CA MET A 1 -14.17 25.72 27.06
C MET A 1 -14.39 24.51 26.18
N THR A 2 -14.96 24.70 25.00
CA THR A 2 -15.07 23.66 23.98
C THR A 2 -13.67 23.38 23.45
N THR A 3 -13.02 22.33 23.94
CA THR A 3 -11.84 21.77 23.27
C THR A 3 -12.30 21.29 21.91
N ASP A 4 -12.10 22.13 20.91
CA ASP A 4 -12.13 21.74 19.51
C ASP A 4 -11.06 20.65 19.35
N THR A 5 -11.49 19.38 19.37
CA THR A 5 -10.59 18.23 19.26
C THR A 5 -10.05 18.23 17.84
N GLN A 6 -8.97 18.98 17.62
CA GLN A 6 -8.33 19.07 16.33
C GLN A 6 -7.89 17.68 15.87
N VAL A 7 -8.40 17.26 14.72
CA VAL A 7 -8.08 15.98 14.12
C VAL A 7 -6.59 15.91 13.84
N VAL A 8 -5.93 14.88 14.37
CA VAL A 8 -4.52 14.60 14.09
C VAL A 8 -4.44 13.56 12.99
N SER A 9 -3.75 13.89 11.91
CA SER A 9 -3.56 13.01 10.76
C SER A 9 -2.08 12.74 10.52
N LEU A 10 -1.75 11.48 10.33
CA LEU A 10 -0.43 11.01 9.94
C LEU A 10 -0.50 10.40 8.55
N ARG A 11 0.30 10.94 7.64
CA ARG A 11 0.53 10.37 6.32
C ARG A 11 1.87 9.67 6.27
N LEU A 12 1.86 8.43 5.82
CA LEU A 12 3.03 7.60 5.57
C LEU A 12 3.09 7.16 4.10
N LEU A 13 1.97 7.22 3.37
CA LEU A 13 1.93 6.99 1.94
C LEU A 13 2.50 8.21 1.20
N LYS A 14 3.40 7.97 0.25
CA LYS A 14 4.23 8.95 -0.48
C LYS A 14 5.27 9.68 0.36
N GLY A 15 5.31 9.48 1.67
CA GLY A 15 6.26 10.12 2.58
C GLY A 15 5.64 10.49 3.93
N PHE A 16 6.50 10.89 4.87
CA PHE A 16 6.08 11.24 6.22
C PHE A 16 5.49 12.66 6.28
N ALA A 17 4.25 12.80 6.77
CA ALA A 17 3.69 14.09 7.14
C ALA A 17 2.73 13.97 8.32
N LEU A 18 3.01 14.70 9.40
CA LEU A 18 2.12 14.85 10.55
C LEU A 18 1.40 16.21 10.46
N SER A 19 0.08 16.20 10.62
CA SER A 19 -0.73 17.43 10.65
C SER A 19 -1.73 17.41 11.80
N VAL A 20 -2.00 18.59 12.35
CA VAL A 20 -3.03 18.83 13.37
C VAL A 20 -3.98 19.88 12.81
N GLY A 21 -5.24 19.50 12.61
CA GLY A 21 -6.15 20.25 11.76
C GLY A 21 -5.55 20.45 10.36
N GLN A 22 -5.40 21.71 9.95
CA GLN A 22 -4.81 22.07 8.64
C GLN A 22 -3.29 22.36 8.71
N ARG A 23 -2.68 22.33 9.89
CA ARG A 23 -1.29 22.75 10.08
C ARG A 23 -0.36 21.53 10.09
N ARG A 24 0.66 21.54 9.22
CA ARG A 24 1.75 20.56 9.31
C ARG A 24 2.63 20.82 10.54
N VAL A 25 2.96 19.75 11.23
CA VAL A 25 3.84 19.77 12.41
C VAL A 25 5.20 19.21 12.00
N SER A 26 6.25 20.02 12.13
CA SER A 26 7.62 19.59 11.86
C SER A 26 8.25 19.00 13.11
N ILE A 27 8.89 17.83 12.98
CA ILE A 27 9.47 17.07 14.08
C ILE A 27 10.81 16.48 13.64
N SER A 28 11.70 16.20 14.60
CA SER A 28 13.03 15.65 14.30
C SER A 28 12.94 14.28 13.63
N SER A 29 13.90 13.94 12.76
CA SER A 29 13.95 12.64 12.06
C SER A 29 13.78 11.43 12.99
N SER A 30 14.42 11.46 14.16
CA SER A 30 14.28 10.42 15.19
C SER A 30 12.86 10.30 15.76
N ALA A 31 12.13 11.41 15.90
CA ALA A 31 10.74 11.39 16.32
C ALA A 31 9.82 10.94 15.18
N GLN A 32 10.12 11.31 13.92
CA GLN A 32 9.40 10.79 12.75
C GLN A 32 9.48 9.27 12.68
N ARG A 33 10.70 8.71 12.82
CA ARG A 33 10.91 7.25 12.79
C ARG A 33 10.13 6.53 13.88
N LEU A 34 10.15 7.06 15.11
CA LEU A 34 9.40 6.50 16.21
C LEU A 34 7.88 6.54 15.96
N VAL A 35 7.35 7.68 15.52
CA VAL A 35 5.92 7.85 15.23
C VAL A 35 5.48 6.94 14.07
N ALA A 36 6.25 6.90 12.98
CA ALA A 36 5.97 6.05 11.84
C ALA A 36 6.00 4.56 12.21
N PHE A 37 7.02 4.13 12.94
CA PHE A 37 7.14 2.75 13.40
C PHE A 37 5.91 2.34 14.22
N LEU A 38 5.55 3.11 15.25
CA LEU A 38 4.39 2.82 16.10
C LEU A 38 3.06 2.87 15.34
N ALA A 39 2.95 3.73 14.32
CA ALA A 39 1.74 3.82 13.49
C ALA A 39 1.51 2.59 12.61
N LEU A 40 2.58 1.87 12.26
CA LEU A 40 2.55 0.63 11.50
C LEU A 40 2.30 -0.60 12.38
N GLN A 41 2.32 -0.47 13.70
CA GLN A 41 2.03 -1.58 14.61
C GLN A 41 0.52 -1.69 14.89
N ASP A 42 0.03 -2.93 14.92
CA ASP A 42 -1.37 -3.25 15.27
C ASP A 42 -1.63 -3.28 16.78
N SER A 43 -0.57 -3.33 17.60
CA SER A 43 -0.66 -3.44 19.05
C SER A 43 0.44 -2.65 19.76
N PRO A 44 0.26 -2.34 21.06
CA PRO A 44 1.31 -1.75 21.88
C PRO A 44 2.60 -2.58 21.81
N ARG A 45 3.74 -1.88 21.76
CA ARG A 45 5.06 -2.51 21.69
C ARG A 45 5.89 -2.20 22.91
N ALA A 46 6.62 -3.20 23.40
CA ALA A 46 7.56 -3.03 24.50
C ALA A 46 8.65 -2.01 24.14
N ARG A 47 9.01 -1.15 25.09
CA ARG A 47 10.02 -0.10 24.90
C ARG A 47 11.36 -0.64 24.43
N ALA A 48 11.79 -1.77 25.00
CA ALA A 48 13.05 -2.41 24.64
C ALA A 48 13.06 -2.88 23.17
N TYR A 49 11.94 -3.43 22.70
CA TYR A 49 11.77 -3.84 21.30
C TYR A 49 11.85 -2.62 20.38
N VAL A 50 11.07 -1.57 20.66
CA VAL A 50 11.08 -0.32 19.88
C VAL A 50 12.49 0.28 19.81
N ALA A 51 13.22 0.31 20.93
CA ALA A 51 14.58 0.81 20.98
C ALA A 51 15.54 -0.02 20.11
N GLY A 52 15.48 -1.35 20.22
CA GLY A 52 16.32 -2.25 19.44
C GLY A 52 16.03 -2.19 17.94
N THR A 53 14.76 -2.04 17.54
CA THR A 53 14.39 -1.95 16.13
C THR A 53 14.77 -0.61 15.48
N LEU A 54 14.64 0.51 16.22
CA LEU A 54 14.93 1.84 15.67
C LEU A 54 16.43 2.19 15.67
N TRP A 55 17.22 1.56 16.55
CA TRP A 55 18.67 1.79 16.67
C TRP A 55 19.42 0.45 16.80
N PRO A 56 19.40 -0.42 15.77
CA PRO A 56 19.99 -1.75 15.84
C PRO A 56 21.52 -1.72 16.08
N GLU A 57 22.20 -0.71 15.54
CA GLU A 57 23.65 -0.53 15.68
C GLU A 57 24.08 0.00 17.06
N ALA A 58 23.13 0.40 17.92
CA ALA A 58 23.43 0.96 19.23
C ALA A 58 23.42 -0.12 20.31
N THR A 59 24.28 0.03 21.33
CA THR A 59 24.17 -0.79 22.54
C THR A 59 22.79 -0.59 23.19
N VAL A 60 22.29 -1.60 23.92
CA VAL A 60 20.97 -1.55 24.57
C VAL A 60 20.79 -0.28 25.42
N SER A 61 21.81 0.15 26.16
CA SER A 61 21.77 1.39 26.96
C SER A 61 21.64 2.64 26.08
N ARG A 62 22.41 2.73 24.98
CA ARG A 62 22.35 3.85 24.03
C ARG A 62 21.02 3.87 23.26
N ALA A 63 20.51 2.72 22.83
CA ALA A 63 19.21 2.61 22.17
C ALA A 63 18.08 3.11 23.08
N ASN A 64 18.09 2.72 24.36
CA ASN A 64 17.12 3.21 25.35
C ASN A 64 17.24 4.73 25.60
N ALA A 65 18.46 5.27 25.64
CA ALA A 65 18.70 6.71 25.77
C ALA A 65 18.20 7.49 24.53
N ASN A 66 18.42 6.95 23.33
CA ASN A 66 17.91 7.51 22.08
C ASN A 66 16.37 7.48 22.04
N LEU A 67 15.76 6.37 22.48
CA LEU A 67 14.31 6.25 22.60
C LEU A 67 13.75 7.30 23.56
N ARG A 68 14.33 7.45 24.76
CA ARG A 68 13.94 8.49 25.73
C ARG A 68 14.02 9.89 25.13
N SER A 69 15.10 10.19 24.42
CA SER A 69 15.30 11.50 23.79
C SER A 69 14.28 11.76 22.69
N SER A 70 13.94 10.74 21.89
CA SER A 70 12.95 10.83 20.81
C SER A 70 11.53 10.99 21.36
N LEU A 71 11.18 10.24 22.41
CA LEU A 71 9.91 10.39 23.14
C LEU A 71 9.77 11.79 23.75
N TRP A 72 10.83 12.30 24.37
CA TRP A 72 10.79 13.64 24.95
C TRP A 72 10.58 14.73 23.90
N ARG A 73 11.25 14.63 22.73
CA ARG A 73 11.02 15.55 21.60
C ARG A 73 9.60 15.43 21.06
N ALA A 74 9.06 14.22 20.94
CA ALA A 74 7.69 14.00 20.52
C ALA A 74 6.68 14.60 21.52
N ALA A 75 6.91 14.46 22.83
CA ALA A 75 6.05 15.04 23.86
C ALA A 75 6.01 16.58 23.81
N ARG A 76 7.11 17.22 23.36
CA ARG A 76 7.19 18.69 23.23
C ARG A 76 6.40 19.27 22.05
N MET A 77 5.78 18.44 21.21
CA MET A 77 4.94 18.90 20.11
C MET A 77 3.65 19.60 20.58
N GLY A 78 3.27 19.47 21.86
CA GLY A 78 2.00 19.97 22.37
C GLY A 78 0.80 19.09 22.00
N HIS A 79 1.02 17.99 21.29
CA HIS A 79 0.02 17.00 20.92
C HIS A 79 0.51 15.60 21.30
N LYS A 80 -0.34 14.82 21.97
CA LYS A 80 0.02 13.52 22.56
C LYS A 80 0.01 12.40 21.53
N VAL A 81 0.87 12.49 20.51
CA VAL A 81 0.88 11.56 19.37
C VAL A 81 1.25 10.13 19.78
N ILE A 82 2.03 9.98 20.85
CA ILE A 82 2.45 8.69 21.39
C ILE A 82 1.83 8.52 22.77
N GLU A 83 1.16 7.39 22.95
CA GLU A 83 0.73 6.90 24.25
C GLU A 83 1.86 6.05 24.82
N ALA A 84 2.41 6.46 25.96
CA ALA A 84 3.56 5.83 26.57
C ALA A 84 3.23 5.40 28.00
N SER A 85 3.43 4.12 28.28
CA SER A 85 3.43 3.57 29.64
C SER A 85 4.87 3.30 30.11
N ALA A 86 5.00 2.76 31.31
CA ALA A 86 6.31 2.34 31.84
C ALA A 86 6.96 1.24 31.00
N GLN A 87 6.16 0.39 30.33
CA GLN A 87 6.64 -0.80 29.62
C GLN A 87 6.41 -0.75 28.11
N GLU A 88 5.38 -0.05 27.66
CA GLU A 88 4.89 -0.12 26.29
C GLU A 88 4.70 1.27 25.66
N LEU A 89 4.72 1.28 24.33
CA LEU A 89 4.48 2.43 23.49
C LEU A 89 3.44 2.06 22.43
N GLU A 90 2.49 2.94 22.19
CA GLU A 90 1.56 2.85 21.07
C GLU A 90 1.33 4.23 20.45
N ILE A 91 0.86 4.26 19.21
CA ILE A 91 0.39 5.49 18.59
C ILE A 91 -0.98 5.86 19.18
N GLY A 92 -1.25 7.16 19.37
CA GLY A 92 -2.55 7.62 19.86
C GLY A 92 -3.69 7.14 18.96
N LYS A 93 -4.71 6.49 19.55
CA LYS A 93 -5.84 5.88 18.80
C LYS A 93 -6.72 6.89 18.06
N TYR A 94 -6.65 8.15 18.45
CA TYR A 94 -7.37 9.26 17.81
C TYR A 94 -6.67 9.79 16.55
N ILE A 95 -5.49 9.25 16.20
CA ILE A 95 -4.72 9.66 15.03
C ILE A 95 -5.19 8.88 13.82
N SER A 96 -5.64 9.60 12.80
CA SER A 96 -5.92 9.00 11.50
C SER A 96 -4.60 8.71 10.80
N VAL A 97 -4.39 7.45 10.40
CA VAL A 97 -3.19 7.01 9.69
C VAL A 97 -3.61 6.50 8.32
N ASP A 98 -3.11 7.13 7.25
CA ASP A 98 -3.51 6.81 5.87
C ASP A 98 -3.25 5.36 5.44
N VAL A 99 -2.10 4.79 5.82
CA VAL A 99 -1.77 3.39 5.51
C VAL A 99 -2.74 2.41 6.20
N ARG A 100 -3.28 2.73 7.38
CA ARG A 100 -4.28 1.88 8.04
C ARG A 100 -5.60 1.83 7.26
N ASP A 101 -6.03 2.96 6.71
CA ASP A 101 -7.19 3.01 5.80
C ASP A 101 -6.90 2.23 4.51
N ALA A 102 -5.69 2.36 3.95
CA ALA A 102 -5.26 1.61 2.78
C ALA A 102 -5.30 0.08 3.01
N VAL A 103 -4.74 -0.38 4.13
CA VAL A 103 -4.72 -1.79 4.55
C VAL A 103 -6.15 -2.31 4.76
N ALA A 104 -7.02 -1.54 5.43
CA ALA A 104 -8.43 -1.92 5.61
C ALA A 104 -9.17 -2.06 4.27
N ARG A 105 -8.97 -1.13 3.34
CA ARG A 105 -9.54 -1.22 1.97
C ARG A 105 -8.99 -2.42 1.21
N ALA A 106 -7.69 -2.68 1.30
CA ALA A 106 -7.06 -3.82 0.65
C ALA A 106 -7.66 -5.14 1.13
N HIS A 107 -7.74 -5.36 2.44
CA HIS A 107 -8.38 -6.55 2.99
C HIS A 107 -9.84 -6.71 2.56
N ARG A 108 -10.59 -5.61 2.50
CA ARG A 108 -11.99 -5.65 2.06
C ARG A 108 -12.14 -5.95 0.57
N LEU A 109 -11.20 -5.53 -0.28
CA LEU A 109 -11.15 -5.92 -1.70
C LEU A 109 -10.79 -7.40 -1.88
N LEU A 110 -9.95 -7.95 -1.00
CA LEU A 110 -9.54 -9.35 -1.05
C LEU A 110 -10.59 -10.31 -0.49
N ASP A 111 -11.47 -9.84 0.39
CA ASP A 111 -12.58 -10.64 0.91
C ASP A 111 -13.72 -10.76 -0.13
N ILE A 112 -13.72 -11.84 -0.91
CA ILE A 112 -14.73 -12.13 -1.96
C ILE A 112 -16.14 -12.20 -1.39
N SER A 113 -16.30 -12.57 -0.11
CA SER A 113 -17.61 -12.70 0.53
C SER A 113 -18.26 -11.35 0.85
N ARG A 114 -17.47 -10.27 0.93
CA ARG A 114 -17.97 -8.94 1.29
C ARG A 114 -18.25 -8.08 0.06
N PRO A 115 -19.41 -7.39 0.04
CA PRO A 115 -19.65 -6.30 -0.89
C PRO A 115 -18.62 -5.19 -0.69
N CYS A 116 -18.12 -4.64 -1.78
CA CYS A 116 -17.12 -3.58 -1.76
C CYS A 116 -17.41 -2.45 -2.77
N ASP A 117 -18.62 -2.38 -3.34
CA ASP A 117 -18.98 -1.40 -4.37
C ASP A 117 -18.76 0.05 -3.89
N ASP A 118 -18.99 0.30 -2.60
CA ASP A 118 -18.77 1.58 -1.93
C ASP A 118 -17.29 1.99 -1.87
N ILE A 119 -16.36 1.04 -1.96
CA ILE A 119 -14.92 1.30 -1.97
C ILE A 119 -14.29 1.13 -3.36
N LEU A 120 -15.03 0.70 -4.37
CA LEU A 120 -14.57 0.69 -5.77
C LEU A 120 -14.59 2.11 -6.35
N THR A 121 -13.66 2.95 -5.89
CA THR A 121 -13.61 4.39 -6.23
C THR A 121 -12.21 4.83 -6.65
N VAL A 122 -12.12 5.97 -7.35
CA VAL A 122 -10.84 6.62 -7.69
C VAL A 122 -9.99 6.91 -6.45
N HIS A 123 -10.63 7.20 -5.31
CA HIS A 123 -9.92 7.43 -4.06
C HIS A 123 -9.19 6.17 -3.59
N THR A 124 -9.86 5.01 -3.55
CA THR A 124 -9.24 3.73 -3.19
C THR A 124 -8.10 3.38 -4.14
N LEU A 125 -8.28 3.58 -5.45
CA LEU A 125 -7.21 3.39 -6.44
C LEU A 125 -6.00 4.29 -6.13
N THR A 126 -6.25 5.56 -5.82
CA THR A 126 -5.18 6.55 -5.54
C THR A 126 -4.39 6.18 -4.29
N VAL A 127 -5.09 5.72 -3.24
CA VAL A 127 -4.48 5.31 -1.97
C VAL A 127 -3.64 4.04 -2.17
N LEU A 128 -4.19 3.01 -2.83
CA LEU A 128 -3.47 1.74 -3.07
C LEU A 128 -2.32 1.87 -4.09
N SER A 129 -2.34 2.91 -4.93
CA SER A 129 -1.24 3.18 -5.87
C SER A 129 -0.03 3.89 -5.24
N ALA A 130 -0.09 4.27 -3.96
CA ALA A 130 0.97 5.02 -3.30
C ALA A 130 1.99 4.10 -2.62
N ASP A 131 3.27 4.46 -2.65
CA ASP A 131 4.34 3.79 -1.90
C ASP A 131 4.37 4.18 -0.44
N LEU A 132 4.69 3.22 0.43
CA LEU A 132 4.91 3.48 1.85
C LEU A 132 6.31 4.07 2.05
N LEU A 133 6.40 5.31 2.52
CA LEU A 133 7.67 5.97 2.89
C LEU A 133 8.83 5.74 1.89
N PRO A 134 8.67 6.04 0.59
CA PRO A 134 9.65 5.64 -0.44
C PRO A 134 11.08 6.13 -0.18
N ASP A 135 11.23 7.29 0.48
CA ASP A 135 12.52 7.91 0.77
C ASP A 135 13.24 7.33 2.01
N TRP A 136 12.72 6.27 2.64
CA TRP A 136 13.20 5.74 3.93
C TRP A 136 13.86 4.36 3.83
N SER A 137 14.54 4.08 2.72
CA SER A 137 15.17 2.79 2.42
C SER A 137 16.41 2.44 3.28
N GLU A 138 16.88 3.35 4.14
CA GLU A 138 18.00 3.11 5.07
C GLU A 138 17.59 2.24 6.29
N SER A 139 16.28 2.17 6.56
CA SER A 139 15.58 1.35 7.53
C SER A 139 15.41 -0.15 7.23
N ASP A 140 16.14 -1.09 7.84
CA ASP A 140 15.77 -2.53 7.69
C ASP A 140 14.30 -2.80 8.06
N TRP A 141 13.84 -2.23 9.18
CA TRP A 141 12.44 -2.36 9.57
C TRP A 141 11.48 -1.69 8.56
N VAL A 142 11.90 -0.60 7.91
CA VAL A 142 11.08 0.09 6.90
C VAL A 142 10.95 -0.78 5.66
N LEU A 143 12.04 -1.42 5.22
CA LEU A 143 12.04 -2.32 4.07
C LEU A 143 11.06 -3.49 4.28
N ILE A 144 11.03 -4.05 5.49
CA ILE A 144 10.09 -5.12 5.86
C ILE A 144 8.63 -4.62 5.74
N GLU A 145 8.32 -3.47 6.32
CA GLU A 145 6.96 -2.90 6.28
C GLU A 145 6.55 -2.48 4.86
N GLN A 146 7.49 -1.95 4.08
CA GLN A 146 7.32 -1.59 2.67
C GLN A 146 6.98 -2.82 1.83
N GLU A 147 7.73 -3.91 1.97
CA GLU A 147 7.50 -5.13 1.22
C GLU A 147 6.15 -5.78 1.59
N GLN A 148 5.83 -5.83 2.88
CA GLN A 148 4.52 -6.34 3.34
C GLN A 148 3.36 -5.53 2.73
N TYR A 149 3.44 -4.20 2.80
CA TYR A 149 2.42 -3.34 2.19
C TYR A 149 2.41 -3.44 0.66
N HIS A 150 3.57 -3.57 0.03
CA HIS A 150 3.73 -3.73 -1.42
C HIS A 150 3.01 -4.99 -1.93
N GLN A 151 3.22 -6.13 -1.26
CA GLN A 151 2.52 -7.35 -1.63
C GLN A 151 1.00 -7.21 -1.41
N LEU A 152 0.57 -6.66 -0.27
CA LEU A 152 -0.86 -6.48 0.02
C LEU A 152 -1.56 -5.61 -1.03
N ARG A 153 -0.97 -4.44 -1.37
CA ARG A 153 -1.60 -3.52 -2.33
C ARG A 153 -1.63 -4.09 -3.74
N LEU A 154 -0.65 -4.90 -4.16
CA LEU A 154 -0.65 -5.54 -5.47
C LEU A 154 -1.85 -6.48 -5.62
N HIS A 155 -2.04 -7.38 -4.65
CA HIS A 155 -3.20 -8.28 -4.63
C HIS A 155 -4.51 -7.50 -4.59
N ALA A 156 -4.57 -6.40 -3.82
CA ALA A 156 -5.77 -5.56 -3.75
C ALA A 156 -6.07 -4.82 -5.06
N LEU A 157 -5.07 -4.30 -5.77
CA LEU A 157 -5.24 -3.65 -7.08
C LEU A 157 -5.69 -4.66 -8.14
N GLU A 158 -5.17 -5.88 -8.11
CA GLU A 158 -5.62 -6.98 -8.97
C GLU A 158 -7.08 -7.32 -8.70
N ALA A 159 -7.45 -7.54 -7.44
CA ALA A 159 -8.83 -7.80 -7.03
C ALA A 159 -9.77 -6.64 -7.39
N MET A 160 -9.32 -5.39 -7.24
CA MET A 160 -10.09 -4.21 -7.65
C MET A 160 -10.35 -4.22 -9.15
N SER A 161 -9.35 -4.54 -9.98
CA SER A 161 -9.50 -4.67 -11.43
C SER A 161 -10.52 -5.76 -11.81
N GLU A 162 -10.43 -6.94 -11.20
CA GLU A 162 -11.33 -8.06 -11.46
C GLU A 162 -12.78 -7.72 -11.07
N ARG A 163 -12.99 -7.10 -9.91
CA ARG A 163 -14.33 -6.69 -9.45
C ARG A 163 -14.94 -5.59 -10.30
N LEU A 164 -14.15 -4.58 -10.69
CA LEU A 164 -14.59 -3.54 -11.63
C LEU A 164 -14.94 -4.12 -12.99
N THR A 165 -14.19 -5.13 -13.44
CA THR A 165 -14.48 -5.87 -14.69
C THR A 165 -15.83 -6.59 -14.59
N ALA A 166 -16.07 -7.30 -13.48
CA ALA A 166 -17.36 -7.98 -13.22
C ALA A 166 -18.54 -6.99 -13.15
N ALA A 167 -18.32 -5.81 -12.59
CA ALA A 167 -19.29 -4.72 -12.52
C ALA A 167 -19.46 -3.94 -13.85
N ARG A 168 -18.81 -4.37 -14.94
CA ARG A 168 -18.78 -3.69 -16.26
C ARG A 168 -18.25 -2.26 -16.24
N ARG A 169 -17.50 -1.89 -15.21
CA ARG A 169 -16.82 -0.59 -15.06
C ARG A 169 -15.44 -0.63 -15.70
N HIS A 170 -15.40 -0.96 -16.99
CA HIS A 170 -14.18 -1.37 -17.69
C HIS A 170 -13.05 -0.33 -17.69
N GLY A 171 -13.37 0.97 -17.81
CA GLY A 171 -12.36 2.03 -17.78
C GLY A 171 -11.62 2.09 -16.44
N GLU A 172 -12.34 1.93 -15.34
CA GLU A 172 -11.77 1.91 -14.00
C GLU A 172 -11.02 0.59 -13.73
N ALA A 173 -11.51 -0.53 -14.26
CA ALA A 173 -10.80 -1.81 -14.21
C ALA A 173 -9.42 -1.72 -14.88
N VAL A 174 -9.37 -1.13 -16.08
CA VAL A 174 -8.11 -0.85 -16.78
C VAL A 174 -7.20 0.05 -15.95
N ALA A 175 -7.73 1.09 -15.31
CA ALA A 175 -6.93 1.97 -14.45
C ALA A 175 -6.32 1.22 -13.24
N ALA A 176 -7.08 0.33 -12.60
CA ALA A 176 -6.60 -0.52 -11.51
C ALA A 176 -5.54 -1.53 -11.99
N GLY A 177 -5.76 -2.20 -13.12
CA GLY A 177 -4.79 -3.10 -13.73
C GLY A 177 -3.48 -2.41 -14.12
N LEU A 178 -3.57 -1.20 -14.68
CA LEU A 178 -2.39 -0.37 -14.99
C LEU A 178 -1.63 0.04 -13.72
N ALA A 179 -2.35 0.34 -12.63
CA ALA A 179 -1.70 0.62 -11.35
C ALA A 179 -0.94 -0.59 -10.81
N ALA A 180 -1.52 -1.80 -10.89
CA ALA A 180 -0.85 -3.04 -10.50
C ALA A 180 0.42 -3.29 -11.33
N VAL A 181 0.34 -3.17 -12.66
CA VAL A 181 1.50 -3.35 -13.56
C VAL A 181 2.59 -2.30 -13.33
N ARG A 182 2.22 -1.04 -13.06
CA ARG A 182 3.22 -0.01 -12.73
C ARG A 182 3.93 -0.29 -11.40
N ALA A 183 3.21 -0.84 -10.43
CA ALA A 183 3.77 -1.17 -9.13
C ALA A 183 4.73 -2.36 -9.21
N GLU A 184 4.41 -3.38 -10.02
CA GLU A 184 5.29 -4.53 -10.25
C GLU A 184 5.19 -5.03 -11.71
N PRO A 185 6.08 -4.54 -12.61
CA PRO A 185 6.09 -4.93 -14.02
C PRO A 185 6.44 -6.41 -14.28
N LEU A 186 7.08 -7.11 -13.33
CA LEU A 186 7.42 -8.52 -13.48
C LEU A 186 6.29 -9.46 -13.05
N ARG A 187 5.22 -8.92 -12.46
CA ARG A 187 4.11 -9.72 -11.94
C ARG A 187 3.12 -10.07 -13.05
N GLU A 188 3.22 -11.29 -13.56
CA GLU A 188 2.35 -11.76 -14.64
C GLU A 188 0.86 -11.69 -14.30
N SER A 189 0.47 -11.91 -13.04
CA SER A 189 -0.93 -11.78 -12.61
C SER A 189 -1.49 -10.38 -12.81
N ALA A 190 -0.68 -9.33 -12.65
CA ALA A 190 -1.07 -7.93 -12.87
C ALA A 190 -1.31 -7.67 -14.36
N HIS A 191 -0.44 -8.20 -15.22
CA HIS A 191 -0.65 -8.17 -16.68
C HIS A 191 -1.92 -8.93 -17.07
N ARG A 192 -2.18 -10.08 -16.44
CA ARG A 192 -3.35 -10.93 -16.72
C ARG A 192 -4.66 -10.22 -16.41
N VAL A 193 -4.79 -9.57 -15.25
CA VAL A 193 -6.03 -8.82 -14.92
C VAL A 193 -6.23 -7.62 -15.85
N LEU A 194 -5.16 -6.96 -16.29
CA LEU A 194 -5.24 -5.84 -17.23
C LEU A 194 -5.64 -6.31 -18.65
N VAL A 195 -5.07 -7.43 -19.12
CA VAL A 195 -5.49 -8.07 -20.38
C VAL A 195 -6.98 -8.42 -20.33
N ASN A 196 -7.44 -9.04 -19.23
CA ASN A 196 -8.86 -9.35 -19.05
C ASN A 196 -9.75 -8.09 -19.05
N ALA A 197 -9.35 -7.03 -18.37
CA ALA A 197 -10.08 -5.77 -18.36
C ALA A 197 -10.20 -5.16 -19.77
N HIS A 198 -9.12 -5.18 -20.56
CA HIS A 198 -9.15 -4.74 -21.96
C HIS A 198 -10.04 -5.61 -22.84
N LEU A 199 -10.00 -6.93 -22.69
CA LEU A 199 -10.86 -7.85 -23.44
C LEU A 199 -12.33 -7.66 -23.11
N ALA A 200 -12.66 -7.50 -21.83
CA ALA A 200 -14.02 -7.19 -21.37
C ALA A 200 -14.52 -5.85 -21.90
N ALA A 201 -13.63 -4.87 -22.08
CA ALA A 201 -13.92 -3.60 -22.73
C ALA A 201 -14.06 -3.67 -24.25
N GLY A 202 -13.86 -4.85 -24.87
CA GLY A 202 -13.81 -5.02 -26.34
C GLY A 202 -12.51 -4.54 -27.00
N ASN A 203 -11.53 -4.06 -26.23
CA ASN A 203 -10.29 -3.47 -26.69
C ASN A 203 -9.20 -4.52 -26.99
N ARG A 204 -9.46 -5.40 -27.96
CA ARG A 204 -8.56 -6.52 -28.32
C ARG A 204 -7.13 -6.09 -28.66
N ALA A 205 -6.98 -4.99 -29.40
CA ALA A 205 -5.66 -4.47 -29.75
C ALA A 205 -4.86 -4.04 -28.51
N ALA A 206 -5.51 -3.44 -27.51
CA ALA A 206 -4.86 -3.05 -26.26
C ALA A 206 -4.47 -4.28 -25.42
N ALA A 207 -5.34 -5.30 -25.35
CA ALA A 207 -5.04 -6.57 -24.69
C ALA A 207 -3.82 -7.27 -25.30
N MET A 208 -3.72 -7.32 -26.64
CA MET A 208 -2.57 -7.90 -27.34
C MET A 208 -1.28 -7.12 -27.05
N ARG A 209 -1.33 -5.78 -27.09
CA ARG A 209 -0.16 -4.95 -26.73
C ARG A 209 0.31 -5.20 -25.29
N GLN A 210 -0.61 -5.32 -24.34
CA GLN A 210 -0.26 -5.59 -22.95
C GLN A 210 0.40 -6.96 -22.75
N TYR A 211 -0.07 -7.98 -23.48
CA TYR A 211 0.56 -9.30 -23.49
C TYR A 211 1.99 -9.25 -24.04
N GLU A 212 2.18 -8.55 -25.17
CA GLU A 212 3.50 -8.41 -25.78
C GLU A 212 4.48 -7.64 -24.88
N GLN A 213 3.98 -6.64 -24.15
CA GLN A 213 4.76 -5.94 -23.13
C GLN A 213 5.15 -6.88 -21.99
N CYS A 214 4.22 -7.69 -21.48
CA CYS A 214 4.51 -8.71 -20.45
C CYS A 214 5.59 -9.68 -20.92
N ARG A 215 5.43 -10.23 -22.13
CA ARG A 215 6.39 -11.16 -22.74
C ARG A 215 7.77 -10.55 -22.86
N THR A 216 7.84 -9.29 -23.31
CA THR A 216 9.11 -8.58 -23.48
C THR A 216 9.81 -8.39 -22.14
N VAL A 217 9.10 -7.93 -21.11
CA VAL A 217 9.66 -7.69 -19.78
C VAL A 217 10.11 -9.00 -19.12
N LEU A 218 9.28 -10.05 -19.11
CA LEU A 218 9.63 -11.34 -18.54
C LEU A 218 10.84 -11.99 -19.22
N ARG A 219 10.92 -11.89 -20.55
CA ARG A 219 12.04 -12.45 -21.31
C ARG A 219 13.33 -11.67 -21.06
N ASN A 220 13.27 -10.35 -21.03
CA ASN A 220 14.46 -9.51 -20.87
C ASN A 220 15.03 -9.60 -19.44
N GLU A 221 14.17 -9.58 -18.43
CA GLU A 221 14.61 -9.52 -17.02
C GLU A 221 14.83 -10.91 -16.41
N LEU A 222 14.05 -11.92 -16.81
CA LEU A 222 14.06 -13.25 -16.19
C LEU A 222 14.37 -14.40 -17.16
N GLY A 223 14.45 -14.15 -18.47
CA GLY A 223 14.60 -15.21 -19.48
C GLY A 223 13.39 -16.13 -19.58
N LEU A 224 12.23 -15.71 -19.07
CA LEU A 224 11.01 -16.52 -19.00
C LEU A 224 10.02 -16.15 -20.09
N GLU A 225 9.21 -17.13 -20.50
CA GLU A 225 8.04 -16.94 -21.36
C GLU A 225 6.77 -16.82 -20.51
N PRO A 226 5.75 -16.04 -20.94
CA PRO A 226 4.47 -15.95 -20.23
C PRO A 226 3.82 -17.32 -20.03
N SER A 227 3.12 -17.48 -18.90
CA SER A 227 2.42 -18.71 -18.57
C SER A 227 1.34 -19.09 -19.59
N GLN A 228 0.95 -20.36 -19.56
CA GLN A 228 -0.14 -20.86 -20.41
C GLN A 228 -1.49 -20.20 -20.06
N ALA A 229 -1.69 -19.79 -18.81
CA ALA A 229 -2.91 -19.11 -18.38
C ALA A 229 -3.07 -17.78 -19.13
N LEU A 230 -2.00 -16.97 -19.20
CA LEU A 230 -2.03 -15.70 -19.92
C LEU A 230 -2.13 -15.90 -21.45
N LYS A 231 -1.41 -16.88 -22.01
CA LYS A 231 -1.50 -17.25 -23.44
C LYS A 231 -2.94 -17.64 -23.84
N SER A 232 -3.62 -18.39 -23.00
CA SER A 232 -4.98 -18.89 -23.29
C SER A 232 -6.04 -17.79 -23.36
N LEU A 233 -5.84 -16.67 -22.65
CA LEU A 233 -6.76 -15.51 -22.70
C LEU A 233 -6.83 -14.86 -24.09
N LEU A 234 -5.75 -14.91 -24.86
CA LEU A 234 -5.73 -14.34 -26.21
C LEU A 234 -6.26 -15.32 -27.26
N ASN A 235 -6.14 -16.63 -27.02
CA ASN A 235 -6.61 -17.67 -27.93
C ASN A 235 -8.14 -17.75 -27.97
N SER A 236 -8.83 -17.51 -26.86
CA SER A 236 -10.29 -17.38 -26.83
C SER A 236 -10.82 -16.21 -27.67
N CYS A 237 -9.99 -15.20 -27.92
CA CYS A 237 -10.33 -14.03 -28.73
C CYS A 237 -10.05 -14.19 -30.23
N ARG A 238 -9.28 -15.22 -30.64
CA ARG A 238 -8.92 -15.49 -32.04
C ARG A 238 -9.95 -16.35 -32.78
N ARG A 239 -10.88 -17.01 -32.09
CA ARG A 239 -11.97 -17.74 -32.77
C ARG A 239 -13.08 -16.74 -33.14
N PRO A 240 -13.32 -16.46 -34.44
CA PRO A 240 -14.58 -15.86 -34.82
C PRO A 240 -15.69 -16.84 -34.42
N THR A 241 -16.75 -16.35 -33.78
CA THR A 241 -18.03 -17.06 -33.74
C THR A 241 -18.43 -17.32 -35.18
N ALA A 242 -18.14 -18.52 -35.68
CA ALA A 242 -18.79 -19.03 -36.86
C ALA A 242 -20.27 -19.17 -36.50
N THR A 243 -21.04 -18.13 -36.84
CA THR A 243 -22.49 -18.20 -36.89
C THR A 243 -22.83 -19.30 -37.90
N ALA A 244 -23.24 -20.45 -37.40
CA ALA A 244 -23.86 -21.47 -38.23
C ALA A 244 -25.20 -20.91 -38.70
N VAL A 245 -25.34 -20.79 -40.02
CA VAL A 245 -26.61 -20.60 -40.74
C VAL A 245 -27.29 -21.95 -40.89
#